data_AF-A0A6N8QRX9-F1
#
_entry.id   AF-A0A6N8QRX9-F1
#
_cell.length_a   1.000
_cell.length_b   1.000
_cell.length_c   1.000
_cell.angle_alpha   90.00
_cell.angle_beta   90.00
_cell.angle_gamma   90.00
#
_symmetry.space_group_name_H-M   'P 1'
#
loop_
_entity.id
_entity.type
_entity.pdbx_description
1 polymer ?
#
loop_
_entity_poly.entity_id
_entity_poly.type
_entity_poly.pdbx_seq_one_letter_code
_entity_poly.pdbx_strand_id
1 'polypeptide(L)'
;KQEAKAVTVQPPRPKPWEKTYVLLPSFEKVKGDKVLYAHASRILHHETNPGCARALMQKHGDRYVWINPPAIPLSTEEMDSVFALPYKRVPHPAYGNARIPAYEMIRFSVNIMRGCFGGCSFCSITEHEGRIIQSRSEDSIINEIEAIRDTVPGFTGVISDLGGPTANMYMLRCKSPRAEQTCRRLSCVYPDICPHMDTNHEPTINLYRRARDLKGIKKILIASGVRYDIAVEDPRYIKELATHHVGGYLKIAPEHTEEGPLSKMMKPGMGSYDRFKELFDT
;
A
#
# COMPACT_ATOMS: atom_id res chain seq x y z
N LYS A 1 -20.15 -44.33 3.56
CA LYS A 1 -20.60 -42.96 3.89
C LYS A 1 -19.69 -42.44 4.98
N GLN A 2 -18.91 -41.38 4.73
CA GLN A 2 -18.06 -40.77 5.76
C GLN A 2 -19.00 -39.99 6.68
N GLU A 3 -19.11 -40.41 7.94
CA GLU A 3 -19.91 -39.69 8.94
C GLU A 3 -19.29 -38.31 9.19
N ALA A 4 -20.13 -37.28 9.14
CA ALA A 4 -19.71 -35.92 9.40
C ALA A 4 -19.19 -35.82 10.84
N LYS A 5 -17.92 -35.43 11.01
CA LYS A 5 -17.36 -35.15 12.34
C LYS A 5 -17.88 -33.80 12.82
N ALA A 6 -18.45 -33.80 14.03
CA ALA A 6 -18.80 -32.56 14.72
C ALA A 6 -17.55 -31.70 14.94
N VAL A 7 -17.57 -30.47 14.44
CA VAL A 7 -16.53 -29.47 14.71
C VAL A 7 -17.05 -28.59 15.84
N THR A 8 -16.40 -28.66 17.00
CA THR A 8 -16.67 -27.77 18.12
C THR A 8 -15.96 -26.44 17.86
N VAL A 9 -16.71 -25.43 17.42
CA VAL A 9 -16.20 -24.06 17.29
C VAL A 9 -16.14 -23.44 18.68
N GLN A 10 -14.95 -23.38 19.28
CA GLN A 10 -14.73 -22.59 20.48
C GLN A 10 -14.56 -21.11 20.10
N PRO A 11 -15.24 -20.17 20.77
CA PRO A 11 -14.97 -18.76 20.55
C PRO A 11 -13.50 -18.48 20.91
N PRO A 12 -12.79 -17.65 20.13
CA PRO A 12 -11.42 -17.28 20.46
C PRO A 12 -11.38 -16.66 21.86
N ARG A 13 -10.36 -17.00 22.65
CA ARG A 13 -10.17 -16.40 23.98
C ARG A 13 -10.09 -14.87 23.81
N PRO A 14 -10.92 -14.09 24.53
CA PRO A 14 -10.87 -12.64 24.46
C PRO A 14 -9.46 -12.18 24.81
N LYS A 15 -8.85 -11.43 23.92
CA LYS A 15 -7.51 -10.92 24.14
C LYS A 15 -7.62 -9.78 25.16
N PRO A 16 -6.79 -9.71 26.22
CA PRO A 16 -6.91 -8.67 27.24
C PRO A 16 -6.96 -7.24 26.69
N TRP A 17 -6.32 -7.01 25.54
CA TRP A 17 -6.32 -5.72 24.88
C TRP A 17 -7.67 -5.33 24.23
N GLU A 18 -8.57 -6.27 23.95
CA GLU A 18 -9.92 -6.00 23.42
C GLU A 18 -10.86 -5.34 24.46
N LYS A 19 -10.49 -5.39 25.74
CA LYS A 19 -11.22 -4.74 26.84
C LYS A 19 -10.53 -3.47 27.34
N THR A 20 -9.46 -3.04 26.67
CA THR A 20 -8.68 -1.87 27.06
C THR A 20 -8.58 -0.91 25.90
N TYR A 21 -8.61 0.38 26.21
CA TYR A 21 -8.38 1.44 25.25
C TYR A 21 -7.18 2.28 25.70
N VAL A 22 -6.60 3.03 24.77
CA VAL A 22 -5.58 4.03 25.08
C VAL A 22 -6.23 5.41 25.12
N LEU A 23 -6.14 6.05 26.28
CA LEU A 23 -6.60 7.43 26.44
C LEU A 23 -5.55 8.39 25.85
N LEU A 24 -5.89 9.07 24.77
CA LEU A 24 -5.06 10.13 24.19
C LEU A 24 -5.19 11.42 25.01
N PRO A 25 -4.17 12.31 24.99
CA PRO A 25 -4.33 13.66 25.49
C PRO A 25 -5.53 14.34 24.81
N SER A 26 -6.30 15.13 25.58
CA SER A 26 -7.52 15.77 25.04
C SER A 26 -7.19 16.71 23.89
N PHE A 27 -8.18 16.96 23.04
CA PHE A 27 -8.06 17.89 21.91
C PHE A 27 -7.51 19.25 22.34
N GLU A 28 -7.99 19.78 23.47
CA GLU A 28 -7.60 21.09 24.00
C GLU A 28 -6.12 21.11 24.39
N LYS A 29 -5.62 20.00 24.98
CA LYS A 29 -4.21 19.85 25.31
C LYS A 29 -3.34 19.79 24.06
N VAL A 30 -3.68 18.95 23.09
CA VAL A 30 -2.86 18.80 21.86
C VAL A 30 -2.93 20.04 20.96
N LYS A 31 -4.02 20.81 21.02
CA LYS A 31 -4.15 22.09 20.31
C LYS A 31 -3.19 23.15 20.86
N GLY A 32 -2.96 23.15 22.17
CA GLY A 32 -2.10 24.13 22.85
C GLY A 32 -0.64 23.72 22.99
N ASP A 33 -0.31 22.43 22.83
CA ASP A 33 1.02 21.88 23.11
C ASP A 33 1.50 20.95 21.99
N LYS A 34 2.53 21.41 21.27
CA LYS A 34 3.15 20.67 20.14
C LYS A 34 3.82 19.37 20.57
N VAL A 35 4.33 19.29 21.80
CA VAL A 35 4.94 18.07 22.33
C VAL A 35 3.86 17.03 22.64
N LEU A 36 2.73 17.45 23.22
CA LEU A 36 1.58 16.56 23.43
C LEU A 36 0.95 16.12 22.11
N TYR A 37 0.93 16.99 21.09
CA TYR A 37 0.53 16.60 19.74
C TYR A 37 1.44 15.51 19.18
N ALA A 38 2.77 15.69 19.25
CA ALA A 38 3.73 14.69 18.78
C ALA A 38 3.60 13.37 19.55
N HIS A 39 3.37 13.43 20.86
CA HIS A 39 3.15 12.24 21.69
C HIS A 39 1.84 11.51 21.33
N ALA A 40 0.74 12.25 21.15
CA ALA A 40 -0.54 11.68 20.71
C ALA A 40 -0.42 11.03 19.33
N SER A 41 0.27 11.70 18.40
CA SER A 41 0.58 11.17 17.08
C SER A 41 1.40 9.87 17.17
N ARG A 42 2.45 9.82 17.98
CA ARG A 42 3.23 8.58 18.19
C ARG A 42 2.37 7.42 18.70
N ILE A 43 1.46 7.68 19.65
CA ILE A 43 0.54 6.65 20.16
C ILE A 43 -0.36 6.15 19.03
N LEU A 44 -0.98 7.07 18.27
CA LEU A 44 -1.85 6.74 17.14
C LEU A 44 -1.12 5.79 16.17
N HIS A 45 0.09 6.12 15.75
CA HIS A 45 0.84 5.30 14.80
C HIS A 45 1.25 3.92 15.38
N HIS A 46 1.43 3.80 16.70
CA HIS A 46 1.68 2.50 17.34
C HIS A 46 0.44 1.60 17.42
N GLU A 47 -0.77 2.16 17.27
CA GLU A 47 -2.06 1.44 17.31
C GLU A 47 -2.65 1.22 15.89
N THR A 48 -1.78 1.11 14.88
CA THR A 48 -2.16 0.87 13.46
C THR A 48 -2.09 -0.60 13.02
N ASN A 49 -1.57 -1.49 13.87
CA ASN A 49 -1.48 -2.91 13.55
C ASN A 49 -2.75 -3.67 13.96
N PRO A 50 -3.56 -4.21 13.03
CA PRO A 50 -4.80 -4.91 13.36
C PRO A 50 -4.63 -6.15 14.27
N GLY A 51 -3.42 -6.74 14.35
CA GLY A 51 -3.16 -7.89 15.22
C GLY A 51 -3.08 -7.57 16.72
N CYS A 52 -2.66 -6.34 17.07
CA CYS A 52 -2.40 -5.93 18.46
C CYS A 52 -2.87 -4.51 18.81
N ALA A 53 -3.46 -3.78 17.87
CA ALA A 53 -3.99 -2.44 18.10
C ALA A 53 -5.11 -2.46 19.14
N ARG A 54 -5.16 -1.38 19.91
CA ARG A 54 -6.22 -1.09 20.87
C ARG A 54 -7.09 0.02 20.34
N ALA A 55 -8.31 0.10 20.87
CA ALA A 55 -9.14 1.26 20.64
C ALA A 55 -8.47 2.51 21.22
N LEU A 56 -8.63 3.64 20.57
CA LEU A 56 -8.18 4.93 21.10
C LEU A 56 -9.39 5.73 21.54
N MET A 57 -9.23 6.46 22.64
CA MET A 57 -10.26 7.40 23.10
C MET A 57 -9.62 8.77 23.30
N GLN A 58 -10.24 9.81 22.75
CA GLN A 58 -9.79 11.18 22.94
C GLN A 58 -10.94 12.05 23.44
N LYS A 59 -10.70 12.82 24.50
CA LYS A 59 -11.68 13.81 24.98
C LYS A 59 -11.66 15.06 24.08
N HIS A 60 -12.86 15.52 23.71
CA HIS A 60 -13.11 16.73 22.92
C HIS A 60 -14.25 17.50 23.61
N GLY A 61 -13.90 18.51 24.42
CA GLY A 61 -14.87 19.23 25.24
C GLY A 61 -15.64 18.32 26.21
N ASP A 62 -16.94 18.24 26.03
CA ASP A 62 -17.89 17.42 26.78
C ASP A 62 -18.12 16.02 26.17
N ARG A 63 -17.46 15.71 25.04
CA ARG A 63 -17.60 14.45 24.32
C ARG A 63 -16.30 13.66 24.27
N TYR A 64 -16.42 12.39 23.90
CA TYR A 64 -15.30 11.51 23.60
C TYR A 64 -15.38 11.04 22.15
N VAL A 65 -14.25 11.08 21.46
CA VAL A 65 -14.05 10.44 20.16
C VAL A 65 -13.47 9.06 20.43
N TRP A 66 -14.19 8.03 19.98
CA TRP A 66 -13.76 6.63 20.03
C TRP A 66 -13.27 6.20 18.66
N ILE A 67 -12.02 5.73 18.58
CA ILE A 67 -11.41 5.23 17.36
C ILE A 67 -11.26 3.72 17.53
N ASN A 68 -11.96 2.96 16.69
CA ASN A 68 -11.85 1.51 16.68
C ASN A 68 -10.45 1.07 16.23
N PRO A 69 -9.98 -0.11 16.70
CA PRO A 69 -8.80 -0.72 16.10
C PRO A 69 -8.97 -0.87 14.58
N PRO A 70 -7.87 -0.82 13.81
CA PRO A 70 -7.90 -1.06 12.36
C PRO A 70 -8.55 -2.41 12.04
N ALA A 71 -9.29 -2.45 10.94
CA ALA A 71 -9.87 -3.69 10.44
C ALA A 71 -8.77 -4.68 10.01
N ILE A 72 -9.10 -5.98 10.06
CA ILE A 72 -8.25 -7.00 9.43
C ILE A 72 -8.21 -6.70 7.92
N PRO A 73 -7.02 -6.67 7.28
CA PRO A 73 -6.91 -6.45 5.84
C PRO A 73 -7.63 -7.53 5.06
N LEU A 74 -8.18 -7.17 3.89
CA LEU A 74 -8.89 -8.10 3.02
C LEU A 74 -7.96 -9.21 2.50
N SER A 75 -8.51 -10.41 2.33
CA SER A 75 -7.86 -11.48 1.60
C SER A 75 -7.73 -11.14 0.12
N THR A 76 -6.92 -11.92 -0.62
CA THR A 76 -6.80 -11.77 -2.07
C THR A 76 -8.16 -11.95 -2.76
N GLU A 77 -8.93 -12.94 -2.34
CA GLU A 77 -10.26 -13.26 -2.88
C GLU A 77 -11.28 -12.15 -2.59
N GLU A 78 -11.22 -11.56 -1.39
CA GLU A 78 -12.05 -10.42 -1.02
C GLU A 78 -11.66 -9.16 -1.82
N MET A 79 -10.35 -8.91 -1.98
CA MET A 79 -9.85 -7.84 -2.85
C MET A 79 -10.33 -8.03 -4.28
N ASP A 80 -10.18 -9.22 -4.85
CA ASP A 80 -10.63 -9.53 -6.21
C ASP A 80 -12.13 -9.30 -6.37
N SER A 81 -12.93 -9.71 -5.38
CA SER A 81 -14.38 -9.48 -5.37
C SER A 81 -14.73 -8.00 -5.40
N VAL A 82 -14.02 -7.15 -4.65
CA VAL A 82 -14.22 -5.70 -4.63
C VAL A 82 -13.89 -5.07 -5.99
N PHE A 83 -12.82 -5.52 -6.65
CA PHE A 83 -12.39 -5.00 -7.95
C PHE A 83 -13.18 -5.59 -9.13
N ALA A 84 -13.82 -6.75 -8.96
CA ALA A 84 -14.68 -7.39 -9.95
C ALA A 84 -16.12 -6.82 -9.98
N LEU A 85 -16.47 -5.90 -9.07
CA LEU A 85 -17.76 -5.21 -9.12
C LEU A 85 -17.94 -4.49 -10.47
N PRO A 86 -19.19 -4.35 -10.98
CA PRO A 86 -19.47 -3.87 -12.34
C PRO A 86 -19.30 -2.35 -12.48
N TYR A 87 -18.09 -1.83 -12.25
CA TYR A 87 -17.76 -0.43 -12.40
C TYR A 87 -17.88 -0.01 -13.86
N LYS A 88 -18.56 1.11 -14.12
CA LYS A 88 -18.74 1.64 -15.47
C LYS A 88 -17.46 2.18 -16.10
N ARG A 89 -16.42 2.47 -15.30
CA ARG A 89 -15.13 3.05 -15.74
C ARG A 89 -15.24 4.31 -16.62
N VAL A 90 -16.34 5.04 -16.44
CA VAL A 90 -16.60 6.34 -17.05
C VAL A 90 -17.19 7.28 -16.00
N PRO A 91 -17.10 8.61 -16.20
CA PRO A 91 -17.75 9.58 -15.33
C PRO A 91 -19.24 9.32 -15.15
N HIS A 92 -19.77 9.73 -13.99
CA HIS A 92 -21.19 9.67 -13.74
C HIS A 92 -21.96 10.54 -14.77
N PRO A 93 -23.10 10.08 -15.33
CA PRO A 93 -23.84 10.81 -16.37
C PRO A 93 -24.22 12.25 -16.00
N ALA A 94 -24.40 12.53 -14.71
CA ALA A 94 -24.70 13.89 -14.21
C ALA A 94 -23.64 14.94 -14.58
N TYR A 95 -22.41 14.53 -14.89
CA TYR A 95 -21.36 15.45 -15.34
C TYR A 95 -21.48 15.85 -16.81
N GLY A 96 -22.34 15.19 -17.60
CA GLY A 96 -22.54 15.50 -19.02
C GLY A 96 -21.21 15.51 -19.80
N ASN A 97 -20.94 16.63 -20.47
CA ASN A 97 -19.70 16.84 -21.25
C ASN A 97 -18.59 17.53 -20.45
N ALA A 98 -18.71 17.63 -19.13
CA ALA A 98 -17.68 18.26 -18.32
C ALA A 98 -16.37 17.48 -18.40
N ARG A 99 -15.27 18.20 -18.62
CA ARG A 99 -13.93 17.64 -18.52
C ARG A 99 -13.61 17.37 -17.06
N ILE A 100 -13.23 16.13 -16.73
CA ILE A 100 -12.85 15.72 -15.38
C ILE A 100 -11.37 15.33 -15.37
N PRO A 101 -10.47 16.25 -14.97
CA PRO A 101 -9.02 15.99 -14.98
C PRO A 101 -8.62 14.73 -14.21
N ALA A 102 -9.24 14.47 -13.06
CA ALA A 102 -8.97 13.27 -12.27
C ALA A 102 -9.28 11.98 -13.03
N TYR A 103 -10.41 11.95 -13.78
CA TYR A 103 -10.77 10.79 -14.60
C TYR A 103 -9.78 10.58 -15.75
N GLU A 104 -9.39 11.66 -16.44
CA GLU A 104 -8.40 11.59 -17.53
C GLU A 104 -7.07 10.98 -17.05
N MET A 105 -6.65 11.30 -15.83
CA MET A 105 -5.42 10.75 -15.25
C MET A 105 -5.52 9.25 -14.94
N ILE A 106 -6.67 8.77 -14.45
CA ILE A 106 -6.76 7.42 -13.85
C ILE A 106 -7.46 6.38 -14.74
N ARG A 107 -8.16 6.78 -15.81
CA ARG A 107 -9.04 5.87 -16.57
C ARG A 107 -8.34 4.63 -17.17
N PHE A 108 -7.05 4.75 -17.45
CA PHE A 108 -6.20 3.66 -17.96
C PHE A 108 -5.16 3.18 -16.94
N SER A 109 -5.36 3.49 -15.66
CA SER A 109 -4.56 2.96 -14.56
C SER A 109 -5.26 1.77 -13.90
N VAL A 110 -4.46 0.84 -13.38
CA VAL A 110 -4.92 -0.36 -12.66
C VAL A 110 -4.17 -0.45 -11.34
N ASN A 111 -4.94 -0.56 -10.26
CA ASN A 111 -4.40 -0.73 -8.91
C ASN A 111 -4.22 -2.22 -8.59
N ILE A 112 -3.02 -2.67 -8.28
CA ILE A 112 -2.68 -4.08 -8.04
C ILE A 112 -2.71 -4.48 -6.56
N MET A 113 -2.61 -3.51 -5.65
CA MET A 113 -2.56 -3.75 -4.20
C MET A 113 -2.83 -2.50 -3.36
N ARG A 114 -3.25 -2.70 -2.11
CA ARG A 114 -3.39 -1.66 -1.09
C ARG A 114 -2.39 -1.85 0.05
N GLY A 115 -2.11 -0.77 0.75
CA GLY A 115 -1.22 -0.72 1.91
C GLY A 115 0.22 -0.36 1.55
N CYS A 116 0.97 0.09 2.55
CA CYS A 116 2.39 0.42 2.42
C CYS A 116 3.10 0.21 3.75
N PHE A 117 4.15 -0.62 3.78
CA PHE A 117 4.98 -0.84 4.97
C PHE A 117 6.13 0.18 5.10
N GLY A 118 6.12 1.22 4.28
CA GLY A 118 7.18 2.22 4.18
C GLY A 118 7.36 3.05 5.45
N GLY A 119 6.26 3.34 6.16
CA GLY A 119 6.27 4.08 7.43
C GLY A 119 6.80 5.52 7.33
N CYS A 120 6.62 6.17 6.18
CA CYS A 120 7.07 7.55 5.99
C CYS A 120 6.23 8.47 6.87
N SER A 121 6.87 9.29 7.71
CA SER A 121 6.17 10.05 8.77
C SER A 121 5.21 11.13 8.29
N PHE A 122 5.28 11.49 7.00
CA PHE A 122 4.43 12.47 6.34
C PHE A 122 3.31 11.84 5.50
N CYS A 123 3.37 10.53 5.26
CA CYS A 123 2.47 9.82 4.36
C CYS A 123 1.28 9.25 5.14
N SER A 124 0.06 9.46 4.65
CA SER A 124 -1.16 8.97 5.29
C SER A 124 -1.62 7.58 4.81
N ILE A 125 -0.87 6.93 3.91
CA ILE A 125 -1.26 5.63 3.36
C ILE A 125 -1.38 4.58 4.47
N THR A 126 -0.49 4.58 5.44
CA THR A 126 -0.50 3.59 6.53
C THR A 126 -1.78 3.72 7.37
N GLU A 127 -2.26 4.94 7.56
CA GLU A 127 -3.45 5.27 8.33
C GLU A 127 -4.74 4.99 7.55
N HIS A 128 -4.71 5.13 6.22
CA HIS A 128 -5.86 4.91 5.35
C HIS A 128 -6.01 3.46 4.88
N GLU A 129 -4.92 2.82 4.47
CA GLU A 129 -4.94 1.48 3.86
C GLU A 129 -4.27 0.41 4.72
N GLY A 130 -3.59 0.82 5.79
CA GLY A 130 -2.82 -0.07 6.64
C GLY A 130 -1.39 -0.31 6.14
N ARG A 131 -0.58 -0.90 7.02
CA ARG A 131 0.80 -1.28 6.71
C ARG A 131 0.93 -2.62 5.99
N ILE A 132 -0.09 -3.47 6.09
CA ILE A 132 -0.08 -4.83 5.57
C ILE A 132 -0.52 -4.77 4.11
N ILE A 133 0.29 -5.34 3.23
CA ILE A 133 0.00 -5.37 1.80
C ILE A 133 -1.18 -6.30 1.53
N GLN A 134 -2.20 -5.76 0.89
CA GLN A 134 -3.38 -6.47 0.38
C GLN A 134 -3.25 -6.54 -1.14
N SER A 135 -2.85 -7.70 -1.67
CA SER A 135 -2.63 -7.86 -3.11
C SER A 135 -3.85 -8.51 -3.76
N ARG A 136 -4.17 -8.06 -4.97
CA ARG A 136 -5.11 -8.76 -5.86
C ARG A 136 -4.45 -9.99 -6.46
N SER A 137 -5.23 -10.91 -7.00
CA SER A 137 -4.65 -11.98 -7.83
C SER A 137 -4.20 -11.43 -9.19
N GLU A 138 -3.27 -12.15 -9.80
CA GLU A 138 -2.82 -11.83 -11.15
C GLU A 138 -3.98 -11.89 -12.16
N ASP A 139 -4.86 -12.89 -12.04
CA ASP A 139 -6.03 -13.04 -12.91
C ASP A 139 -7.01 -11.87 -12.80
N SER A 140 -7.30 -11.41 -11.58
CA SER A 140 -8.13 -10.24 -11.31
C SER A 140 -7.58 -8.98 -11.98
N ILE A 141 -6.27 -8.76 -11.89
CA ILE A 141 -5.59 -7.61 -12.49
C ILE A 141 -5.65 -7.70 -14.02
N ILE A 142 -5.36 -8.88 -14.59
CA ILE A 142 -5.38 -9.11 -16.03
C ILE A 142 -6.78 -8.91 -16.59
N ASN A 143 -7.81 -9.45 -15.94
CA ASN A 143 -9.21 -9.26 -16.34
C ASN A 143 -9.60 -7.77 -16.37
N GLU A 144 -9.11 -6.96 -15.43
CA GLU A 144 -9.37 -5.52 -15.45
C GLU A 144 -8.64 -4.80 -16.59
N ILE A 145 -7.40 -5.19 -16.91
CA ILE A 145 -6.66 -4.65 -18.06
C ILE A 145 -7.43 -4.95 -19.35
N GLU A 146 -7.96 -6.17 -19.50
CA GLU A 146 -8.78 -6.55 -20.65
C GLU A 146 -10.10 -5.78 -20.68
N ALA A 147 -10.78 -5.62 -19.54
CA ALA A 147 -11.99 -4.80 -19.46
C ALA A 147 -11.72 -3.35 -19.86
N ILE A 148 -10.57 -2.77 -19.48
CA ILE A 148 -10.14 -1.43 -19.93
C ILE A 148 -9.99 -1.40 -21.45
N ARG A 149 -9.24 -2.37 -22.00
CA ARG A 149 -9.00 -2.51 -23.44
C ARG A 149 -10.30 -2.55 -24.23
N ASP A 150 -11.27 -3.30 -23.72
CA ASP A 150 -12.48 -3.64 -24.47
C ASP A 150 -13.62 -2.64 -24.27
N THR A 151 -13.67 -1.92 -23.14
CA THR A 151 -14.85 -1.12 -22.77
C THR A 151 -14.59 0.36 -22.52
N VAL A 152 -13.36 0.78 -22.24
CA VAL A 152 -13.08 2.18 -21.85
C VAL A 152 -12.83 3.05 -23.08
N PRO A 153 -13.64 4.10 -23.33
CA PRO A 153 -13.49 4.93 -24.51
C PRO A 153 -12.12 5.60 -24.64
N GLY A 154 -11.58 5.61 -25.85
CA GLY A 154 -10.32 6.27 -26.17
C GLY A 154 -9.06 5.52 -25.73
N PHE A 155 -9.17 4.22 -25.41
CA PHE A 155 -8.01 3.39 -25.11
C PHE A 155 -7.09 3.25 -26.34
N THR A 156 -5.80 3.50 -26.16
CA THR A 156 -4.81 3.54 -27.25
C THR A 156 -3.92 2.29 -27.33
N GLY A 157 -4.14 1.33 -26.43
CA GLY A 157 -3.25 0.19 -26.19
C GLY A 157 -2.24 0.42 -25.06
N VAL A 158 -2.29 1.56 -24.36
CA VAL A 158 -1.34 1.90 -23.28
C VAL A 158 -2.05 1.94 -21.94
N ILE A 159 -1.65 1.08 -21.01
CA ILE A 159 -1.99 1.20 -19.59
C ILE A 159 -1.05 2.25 -18.98
N SER A 160 -1.64 3.31 -18.43
CA SER A 160 -0.90 4.49 -17.96
C SER A 160 -0.18 4.26 -16.63
N ASP A 161 -0.67 3.30 -15.83
CA ASP A 161 -0.03 2.84 -14.62
C ASP A 161 -0.53 1.45 -14.24
N LEU A 162 0.36 0.55 -13.84
CA LEU A 162 0.04 -0.74 -13.23
C LEU A 162 0.73 -0.82 -11.86
N GLY A 163 0.07 -0.29 -10.83
CA GLY A 163 0.74 0.00 -9.57
C GLY A 163 -0.21 0.12 -8.40
N GLY A 164 0.10 0.99 -7.46
CA GLY A 164 -0.65 1.16 -6.22
C GLY A 164 0.02 2.24 -5.37
N PRO A 165 -0.14 2.22 -4.04
CA PRO A 165 0.55 3.16 -3.16
C PRO A 165 2.08 3.16 -3.37
N THR A 166 2.63 2.02 -3.78
CA THR A 166 4.03 1.87 -4.22
C THR A 166 4.07 0.77 -5.27
N ALA A 167 4.74 1.00 -6.40
CA ALA A 167 4.69 0.05 -7.53
C ALA A 167 5.34 -1.31 -7.23
N ASN A 168 6.28 -1.36 -6.28
CA ASN A 168 7.15 -2.51 -6.06
C ASN A 168 6.91 -3.23 -4.72
N MET A 169 5.70 -3.15 -4.16
CA MET A 169 5.34 -3.90 -2.95
C MET A 169 4.32 -5.03 -3.18
N TYR A 170 3.90 -5.27 -4.42
CA TYR A 170 2.93 -6.32 -4.75
C TYR A 170 3.42 -7.70 -4.26
N MET A 171 2.54 -8.40 -3.53
CA MET A 171 2.76 -9.68 -2.84
C MET A 171 3.82 -9.70 -1.72
N LEU A 172 4.59 -8.63 -1.51
CA LEU A 172 5.56 -8.54 -0.42
C LEU A 172 4.85 -8.51 0.93
N ARG A 173 5.36 -9.28 1.90
CA ARG A 173 4.77 -9.39 3.24
C ARG A 173 5.82 -9.69 4.30
N CYS A 174 5.42 -9.58 5.56
CA CYS A 174 6.23 -10.09 6.66
C CYS A 174 6.31 -11.63 6.55
N LYS A 175 7.52 -12.19 6.52
CA LYS A 175 7.79 -13.64 6.50
C LYS A 175 7.49 -14.30 7.83
N SER A 176 7.29 -13.53 8.90
CA SER A 176 7.01 -14.04 10.26
C SER A 176 5.62 -13.60 10.71
N PRO A 177 4.59 -14.45 10.56
CA PRO A 177 3.23 -14.15 11.00
C PRO A 177 3.14 -13.85 12.50
N ARG A 178 3.95 -14.55 13.32
CA ARG A 178 4.00 -14.33 14.77
C ARG A 178 4.56 -12.95 15.12
N ALA A 179 5.63 -12.51 14.44
CA ALA A 179 6.18 -11.18 14.64
C ALA A 179 5.19 -10.11 14.17
N GLU A 180 4.58 -10.31 12.99
CA GLU A 180 3.61 -9.39 12.42
C GLU A 180 2.41 -9.17 13.36
N GLN A 181 1.86 -10.21 13.98
CA GLN A 181 0.71 -10.11 14.89
C GLN A 181 0.93 -9.20 16.11
N THR A 182 2.19 -8.95 16.50
CA THR A 182 2.52 -8.16 17.70
C THR A 182 3.36 -6.91 17.41
N CYS A 183 3.75 -6.70 16.16
CA CYS A 183 4.66 -5.63 15.75
C CYS A 183 4.06 -4.23 15.91
N ARG A 184 4.80 -3.31 16.55
CA ARG A 184 4.44 -1.88 16.67
C ARG A 184 5.45 -0.94 16.00
N ARG A 185 6.38 -1.48 15.19
CA ARG A 185 7.34 -0.66 14.42
C ARG A 185 6.59 0.23 13.43
N LEU A 186 7.02 1.47 13.26
CA LEU A 186 6.41 2.40 12.30
C LEU A 186 6.75 2.03 10.85
N SER A 187 7.98 1.59 10.61
CA SER A 187 8.49 1.24 9.28
C SER A 187 9.13 -0.14 9.28
N CYS A 188 8.97 -0.87 8.16
CA CYS A 188 9.68 -2.11 7.88
C CYS A 188 11.00 -1.90 7.12
N VAL A 189 11.31 -0.67 6.72
CA VAL A 189 12.41 -0.31 5.81
C VAL A 189 13.28 0.83 6.32
N TYR A 190 13.06 1.25 7.57
CA TYR A 190 13.85 2.27 8.25
C TYR A 190 14.18 1.85 9.70
N PRO A 191 15.41 2.15 10.21
CA PRO A 191 16.56 2.70 9.47
C PRO A 191 17.11 1.73 8.42
N ASP A 192 16.91 0.44 8.63
CA ASP A 192 17.25 -0.65 7.71
C ASP A 192 16.03 -1.52 7.42
N ILE A 193 16.13 -2.32 6.35
CA ILE A 193 15.13 -3.32 6.00
C ILE A 193 15.02 -4.35 7.13
N CYS A 194 13.80 -4.53 7.64
CA CYS A 194 13.50 -5.50 8.67
C CYS A 194 13.89 -6.92 8.17
N PRO A 195 14.61 -7.73 8.97
CA PRO A 195 14.99 -9.09 8.57
C PRO A 195 13.80 -10.03 8.28
N HIS A 196 12.63 -9.69 8.83
CA HIS A 196 11.39 -10.43 8.55
C HIS A 196 10.66 -9.93 7.30
N MET A 197 11.08 -8.83 6.67
CA MET A 197 10.41 -8.30 5.49
C MET A 197 10.87 -9.05 4.23
N ASP A 198 9.93 -9.34 3.35
CA ASP A 198 10.24 -9.85 2.01
C ASP A 198 10.61 -8.73 1.04
N THR A 199 11.54 -9.05 0.15
CA THR A 199 12.11 -8.18 -0.88
C THR A 199 12.18 -8.89 -2.23
N ASN A 200 11.67 -10.12 -2.36
CA ASN A 200 11.61 -10.82 -3.64
C ASN A 200 10.51 -10.24 -4.55
N HIS A 201 10.91 -9.58 -5.63
CA HIS A 201 9.98 -8.92 -6.55
C HIS A 201 9.47 -9.84 -7.67
N GLU A 202 9.81 -11.14 -7.65
CA GLU A 202 9.38 -12.12 -8.66
C GLU A 202 7.87 -12.09 -8.97
N PRO A 203 6.94 -12.01 -7.99
CA PRO A 203 5.52 -11.88 -8.29
C PRO A 203 5.17 -10.62 -9.11
N THR A 204 5.86 -9.51 -8.82
CA THR A 204 5.66 -8.24 -9.55
C THR A 204 6.19 -8.36 -10.98
N ILE A 205 7.37 -8.95 -11.15
CA ILE A 205 7.98 -9.19 -12.46
C ILE A 205 7.07 -10.08 -13.32
N ASN A 206 6.55 -11.17 -12.75
CA ASN A 206 5.68 -12.10 -13.47
C ASN A 206 4.39 -11.42 -13.92
N LEU A 207 3.75 -10.65 -13.05
CA LEU A 207 2.58 -9.85 -13.40
C LEU A 207 2.87 -8.88 -14.55
N TYR A 208 3.99 -8.15 -14.47
CA TYR A 208 4.37 -7.17 -15.49
C TYR A 208 4.58 -7.81 -16.86
N ARG A 209 5.25 -8.96 -16.91
CA ARG A 209 5.47 -9.73 -18.13
C ARG A 209 4.15 -10.22 -18.70
N ARG A 210 3.32 -10.86 -17.88
CA ARG A 210 2.01 -11.35 -18.32
C ARG A 210 1.12 -10.22 -18.85
N ALA A 211 1.07 -9.09 -18.16
CA ALA A 211 0.29 -7.93 -18.57
C ALA A 211 0.77 -7.32 -19.90
N ARG A 212 2.09 -7.31 -20.14
CA ARG A 212 2.68 -6.86 -21.40
C ARG A 212 2.34 -7.78 -22.57
N ASP A 213 2.26 -9.08 -22.34
CA ASP A 213 2.04 -10.08 -23.39
C ASP A 213 0.55 -10.20 -23.80
N LEU A 214 -0.36 -9.45 -23.16
CA LEU A 214 -1.78 -9.42 -23.52
C LEU A 214 -2.02 -8.86 -24.92
N LYS A 215 -2.83 -9.57 -25.70
CA LYS A 215 -3.25 -9.12 -27.03
C LYS A 215 -3.99 -7.78 -26.95
N GLY A 216 -3.59 -6.84 -27.79
CA GLY A 216 -4.16 -5.48 -27.86
C GLY A 216 -3.55 -4.50 -26.85
N ILE A 217 -2.66 -4.96 -25.97
CA ILE A 217 -1.82 -4.09 -25.15
C ILE A 217 -0.51 -3.84 -25.89
N LYS A 218 -0.17 -2.56 -26.05
CA LYS A 218 1.08 -2.08 -26.67
C LYS A 218 2.15 -1.77 -25.64
N LYS A 219 1.75 -1.22 -24.48
CA LYS A 219 2.67 -0.88 -23.40
C LYS A 219 1.96 -0.86 -22.05
N ILE A 220 2.66 -1.37 -21.02
CA ILE A 220 2.32 -1.19 -19.61
C ILE A 220 3.33 -0.22 -19.03
N LEU A 221 2.86 0.94 -18.56
CA LEU A 221 3.71 1.91 -17.87
C LEU A 221 3.62 1.73 -16.36
N ILE A 222 4.73 2.02 -15.66
CA ILE A 222 4.75 2.19 -14.20
C ILE A 222 5.00 3.66 -13.91
N ALA A 223 3.94 4.35 -13.49
CA ALA A 223 3.94 5.76 -13.11
C ALA A 223 3.74 5.96 -11.60
N SER A 224 3.37 4.90 -10.87
CA SER A 224 3.40 4.84 -9.42
C SER A 224 4.84 4.95 -8.88
N GLY A 225 4.99 5.55 -7.70
CA GLY A 225 6.29 5.71 -7.06
C GLY A 225 6.95 4.37 -6.73
N VAL A 226 8.24 4.24 -7.03
CA VAL A 226 9.06 3.08 -6.66
C VAL A 226 9.88 3.39 -5.41
N ARG A 227 9.88 2.45 -4.47
CA ARG A 227 10.79 2.48 -3.32
C ARG A 227 12.14 1.90 -3.73
N TYR A 228 13.08 2.78 -4.03
CA TYR A 228 14.41 2.43 -4.51
C TYR A 228 15.20 1.60 -3.50
N ASP A 229 14.98 1.83 -2.21
CA ASP A 229 15.63 1.14 -1.10
C ASP A 229 15.27 -0.33 -0.95
N ILE A 230 14.09 -0.76 -1.43
CA ILE A 230 13.78 -2.20 -1.58
C ILE A 230 14.07 -2.70 -3.00
N ALA A 231 14.01 -1.82 -4.01
CA ALA A 231 14.26 -2.21 -5.40
C ALA A 231 15.71 -2.68 -5.60
N VAL A 232 16.69 -2.06 -4.93
CA VAL A 232 18.11 -2.46 -5.00
C VAL A 232 18.37 -3.88 -4.50
N GLU A 233 17.47 -4.45 -3.69
CA GLU A 233 17.57 -5.83 -3.20
C GLU A 233 17.20 -6.87 -4.28
N ASP A 234 16.58 -6.44 -5.39
CA ASP A 234 16.25 -7.32 -6.51
C ASP A 234 16.60 -6.66 -7.87
N PRO A 235 17.85 -6.77 -8.33
CA PRO A 235 18.28 -6.20 -9.61
C PRO A 235 17.46 -6.68 -10.82
N ARG A 236 16.81 -7.86 -10.72
CA ARG A 236 15.93 -8.39 -11.78
C ARG A 236 14.72 -7.49 -11.97
N TYR A 237 14.18 -6.92 -10.89
CA TYR A 237 13.05 -5.99 -10.94
C TYR A 237 13.45 -4.68 -11.62
N ILE A 238 14.60 -4.11 -11.25
CA ILE A 238 15.10 -2.87 -11.85
C ILE A 238 15.28 -3.06 -13.36
N LYS A 239 15.90 -4.17 -13.77
CA LYS A 239 16.07 -4.51 -15.19
C LYS A 239 14.73 -4.61 -15.92
N GLU A 240 13.76 -5.34 -15.38
CA GLU A 240 12.42 -5.46 -15.98
C GLU A 240 11.75 -4.08 -16.13
N LEU A 241 11.76 -3.28 -15.06
CA LEU A 241 11.18 -1.94 -15.00
C LEU A 241 11.79 -1.01 -16.05
N ALA A 242 13.12 -0.87 -16.05
CA ALA A 242 13.85 0.04 -16.94
C ALA A 242 13.72 -0.36 -18.41
N THR A 243 13.82 -1.67 -18.72
CA THR A 243 13.80 -2.16 -20.10
C THR A 243 12.43 -1.98 -20.76
N HIS A 244 11.34 -2.18 -20.00
CA HIS A 244 10.01 -2.37 -20.60
C HIS A 244 8.96 -1.36 -20.18
N HIS A 245 9.02 -0.83 -18.96
CA HIS A 245 7.87 -0.17 -18.35
C HIS A 245 8.06 1.33 -18.06
N VAL A 246 9.26 1.86 -18.27
CA VAL A 246 9.51 3.30 -18.16
C VAL A 246 9.11 4.00 -19.46
N GLY A 247 8.34 5.08 -19.34
CA GLY A 247 7.84 5.91 -20.45
C GLY A 247 8.78 7.06 -20.85
N GLY A 248 10.00 7.07 -20.32
CA GLY A 248 10.99 8.14 -20.45
C GLY A 248 11.58 8.50 -19.08
N TYR A 249 10.72 8.89 -18.14
CA TYR A 249 11.12 9.19 -16.77
C TYR A 249 10.53 8.16 -15.79
N LEU A 250 11.37 7.65 -14.90
CA LEU A 250 10.92 6.87 -13.77
C LEU A 250 10.66 7.78 -12.57
N LYS A 251 9.50 7.63 -11.93
CA LYS A 251 9.18 8.33 -10.69
C LYS A 251 9.70 7.54 -9.49
N ILE A 252 10.73 8.09 -8.87
CA ILE A 252 11.27 7.63 -7.60
C ILE A 252 11.02 8.69 -6.52
N ALA A 253 11.01 8.26 -5.27
CA ALA A 253 10.55 9.07 -4.14
C ALA A 253 11.64 9.24 -3.07
N PRO A 254 12.75 9.96 -3.35
CA PRO A 254 13.77 10.28 -2.34
C PRO A 254 13.29 11.29 -1.31
N GLU A 255 12.33 12.17 -1.68
CA GLU A 255 11.74 13.26 -0.87
C GLU A 255 12.70 14.37 -0.42
N HIS A 256 13.97 14.07 -0.15
CA HIS A 256 15.02 15.02 0.19
C HIS A 256 16.41 14.44 -0.13
N THR A 257 17.44 15.27 -0.09
CA THR A 257 18.85 14.87 -0.25
C THR A 257 19.64 14.81 1.07
N GLU A 258 19.11 15.37 2.15
CA GLU A 258 19.86 15.66 3.38
C GLU A 258 19.48 14.68 4.48
N GLU A 259 20.48 14.12 5.17
CA GLU A 259 20.27 13.11 6.21
C GLU A 259 19.34 13.59 7.33
N GLY A 260 19.47 14.86 7.74
CA GLY A 260 18.65 15.46 8.81
C GLY A 260 17.14 15.32 8.52
N PRO A 261 16.61 15.96 7.46
CA PRO A 261 15.23 15.77 7.01
C PRO A 261 14.84 14.32 6.73
N LEU A 262 15.67 13.55 6.02
CA LEU A 262 15.39 12.14 5.69
C LEU A 262 15.17 11.29 6.93
N SER A 263 15.97 11.49 7.99
CA SER A 263 15.82 10.79 9.26
C SER A 263 14.47 11.08 9.94
N LYS A 264 13.94 12.31 9.79
CA LYS A 264 12.62 12.68 10.32
C LYS A 264 11.49 12.16 9.46
N MET A 265 11.72 12.03 8.15
CA MET A 265 10.81 11.43 7.18
C MET A 265 10.77 9.90 7.24
N MET A 266 11.70 9.27 7.96
CA MET A 266 11.94 7.81 7.96
C MET A 266 12.30 7.27 6.58
N LYS A 267 13.12 8.02 5.85
CA LYS A 267 13.67 7.66 4.54
C LYS A 267 15.17 7.37 4.67
N PRO A 268 15.72 6.44 3.88
CA PRO A 268 17.15 6.19 3.86
C PRO A 268 17.91 7.36 3.22
N GLY A 269 19.20 7.46 3.52
CA GLY A 269 20.10 8.42 2.87
C GLY A 269 20.29 8.16 1.37
N MET A 270 21.02 9.07 0.72
CA MET A 270 21.21 9.03 -0.74
C MET A 270 22.03 7.83 -1.25
N GLY A 271 22.79 7.14 -0.39
CA GLY A 271 23.57 5.96 -0.82
C GLY A 271 22.73 4.80 -1.36
N SER A 272 21.45 4.67 -0.99
CA SER A 272 20.55 3.69 -1.62
C SER A 272 20.01 4.19 -2.96
N TYR A 273 19.89 5.50 -3.15
CA TYR A 273 19.54 6.11 -4.43
C TYR A 273 20.67 5.95 -5.44
N ASP A 274 21.92 6.19 -5.04
CA ASP A 274 23.09 6.08 -5.93
C ASP A 274 23.22 4.65 -6.48
N ARG A 275 23.10 3.64 -5.60
CA ARG A 275 23.07 2.23 -5.99
C ARG A 275 21.92 1.91 -6.94
N PHE A 276 20.74 2.46 -6.68
CA PHE A 276 19.59 2.30 -7.58
C PHE A 276 19.89 2.89 -8.96
N LYS A 277 20.48 4.09 -9.00
CA LYS A 277 20.83 4.78 -10.24
C LYS A 277 21.83 3.98 -11.07
N GLU A 278 22.88 3.44 -10.44
CA GLU A 278 23.85 2.57 -11.12
C GLU A 278 23.18 1.36 -11.78
N LEU A 279 22.28 0.70 -11.06
CA LEU A 279 21.52 -0.45 -11.59
C LEU A 279 20.49 -0.06 -12.66
N PHE A 280 19.96 1.15 -12.61
CA PHE A 280 18.96 1.65 -13.56
C PHE A 280 19.57 2.13 -14.87
N ASP A 281 20.76 2.74 -14.81
CA ASP A 281 21.48 3.28 -15.97
C ASP A 281 22.22 2.18 -16.77
N THR A 282 22.31 0.96 -16.25
CA THR A 282 22.97 -0.21 -16.87
C THR A 282 21.98 -1.08 -17.64
#